data_AF-A0A927W1I5-F1
#
_entry.id   AF-A0A927W1I5-F1
#
_cell.length_a   1.000
_cell.length_b   1.000
_cell.length_c   1.000
_cell.angle_alpha   90.00
_cell.angle_beta   90.00
_cell.angle_gamma   90.00
#
_symmetry.space_group_name_H-M   'P 1'
#
loop_
_entity.id
_entity.type
_entity.pdbx_description
1 polymer ?
#
loop_
_entity_poly.entity_id
_entity_poly.type
_entity_poly.pdbx_seq_one_letter_code
_entity_poly.pdbx_strand_id
1 'polypeptide(L)'
;MEFRIIKSPSKGTMDILQRRMGSTNKSEYDNIDAVGLVQGRMIEMICAADVAEKAVGVTVEDIRGSCPQNMILIAIFGDTASVEDAIREIKRKLEEGKDLC
;
A
#
# COMPACT_ATOMS: atom_id res chain seq x y z
N MET A 1 0.74 -12.72 3.91
CA MET A 1 0.82 -11.52 3.03
C MET A 1 2.20 -11.43 2.41
N GLU A 2 2.28 -10.86 1.20
CA GLU A 2 3.55 -10.48 0.56
C GLU A 2 3.77 -8.98 0.69
N PHE A 3 5.03 -8.58 0.90
CA PHE A 3 5.44 -7.19 1.07
C PHE A 3 6.60 -6.87 0.14
N ARG A 4 6.55 -5.71 -0.53
CA ARG A 4 7.69 -5.13 -1.27
C ARG A 4 7.77 -3.63 -1.00
N ILE A 5 8.98 -3.08 -1.02
CA ILE A 5 9.21 -1.63 -0.95
C ILE A 5 10.00 -1.23 -2.19
N ILE A 6 9.49 -0.23 -2.90
CA ILE A 6 10.18 0.40 -4.02
C ILE A 6 10.64 1.77 -3.53
N LYS A 7 11.95 1.94 -3.32
CA LYS A 7 12.55 3.25 -3.03
C LYS A 7 12.79 3.99 -4.33
N SER A 8 12.54 5.29 -4.34
CA SER A 8 12.64 6.19 -5.49
C SER A 8 12.00 5.58 -6.74
N PRO A 9 10.69 5.29 -6.72
CA PRO A 9 10.02 4.61 -7.84
C PRO A 9 10.22 5.38 -9.14
N SER A 10 10.51 4.65 -10.22
CA SER A 10 10.65 5.28 -11.53
C SER A 10 9.32 5.89 -11.97
N LYS A 11 9.37 6.93 -12.82
CA LYS A 11 8.16 7.53 -13.40
C LYS A 11 7.23 6.50 -14.05
N GLY A 12 7.79 5.55 -14.80
CA GLY A 12 7.00 4.48 -15.44
C GLY A 12 6.31 3.57 -14.43
N THR A 13 6.93 3.31 -13.27
CA THR A 13 6.30 2.57 -12.17
C THR A 13 5.12 3.34 -11.59
N MET A 14 5.29 4.65 -11.33
CA MET A 14 4.21 5.51 -10.84
C MET A 14 3.06 5.60 -11.84
N ASP A 15 3.35 5.74 -13.14
CA ASP A 15 2.34 5.76 -14.20
C ASP A 15 1.54 4.44 -14.30
N ILE A 16 2.16 3.30 -13.98
CA ILE A 16 1.48 2.01 -13.91
C ILE A 16 0.55 1.96 -12.69
N LEU A 17 1.01 2.38 -11.53
CA LEU A 17 0.21 2.40 -10.30
C LEU A 17 -0.98 3.35 -10.45
N GLN A 18 -0.75 4.58 -10.93
CA GLN A 18 -1.79 5.59 -11.14
C GLN A 18 -2.90 5.18 -12.11
N ARG A 19 -2.62 4.31 -13.08
CA ARG A 19 -3.66 3.77 -13.98
C ARG A 19 -4.51 2.68 -13.34
N ARG A 20 -4.07 2.13 -12.22
CA ARG A 20 -4.70 1.00 -11.51
C ARG A 20 -5.31 1.40 -10.18
N MET A 21 -5.01 2.60 -9.67
CA MET A 21 -5.62 3.12 -8.45
C MET A 21 -7.14 3.22 -8.58
N GLY A 22 -7.82 2.88 -7.48
CA GLY A 22 -9.28 2.97 -7.39
C GLY A 22 -9.79 4.41 -7.26
N SER A 23 -8.98 5.32 -6.72
CA SER A 23 -9.32 6.73 -6.57
C SER A 23 -9.06 7.54 -7.84
N THR A 24 -9.76 8.67 -7.96
CA THR A 24 -9.64 9.61 -9.10
C THR A 24 -8.72 10.79 -8.81
N ASN A 25 -8.23 10.92 -7.57
CA ASN A 25 -7.45 12.07 -7.10
C ASN A 25 -5.96 11.88 -7.36
N LYS A 26 -5.54 12.17 -8.59
CA LYS A 26 -4.12 12.04 -9.01
C LYS A 26 -3.17 13.09 -8.41
N SER A 27 -3.70 14.13 -7.76
CA SER A 27 -2.92 15.29 -7.30
C SER A 27 -2.16 15.08 -5.99
N GLU A 28 -2.30 13.94 -5.32
CA GLU A 28 -1.68 13.67 -4.01
C GLU A 28 -0.33 12.93 -4.10
N TYR A 29 0.17 12.65 -5.30
CA TYR A 29 1.38 11.83 -5.52
C TYR A 29 2.61 12.61 -5.99
N ASP A 30 2.59 13.93 -5.85
CA ASP A 30 3.77 14.75 -6.09
C ASP A 30 4.73 14.62 -4.89
N ASN A 31 5.96 14.18 -5.16
CA ASN A 31 7.05 13.94 -4.17
C ASN A 31 6.92 12.67 -3.33
N ILE A 32 6.61 11.53 -3.96
CA ILE A 32 6.74 10.20 -3.33
C ILE A 32 8.20 9.72 -3.37
N ASP A 33 8.79 9.45 -2.20
CA ASP A 33 10.12 8.83 -2.12
C ASP A 33 10.06 7.31 -2.12
N ALA A 34 8.96 6.70 -1.65
CA ALA A 34 8.81 5.26 -1.60
C ALA A 34 7.37 4.78 -1.80
N VAL A 35 7.24 3.56 -2.31
CA VAL A 35 5.97 2.84 -2.40
C VAL A 35 6.08 1.49 -1.71
N GLY A 36 5.24 1.27 -0.71
CA GLY A 36 4.99 -0.02 -0.10
C GLY A 36 3.92 -0.76 -0.88
N LEU A 37 4.18 -2.01 -1.25
CA LEU A 37 3.22 -2.89 -1.92
C LEU A 37 2.88 -4.04 -0.99
N VAL A 38 1.59 -4.23 -0.70
CA VAL A 38 1.11 -5.29 0.18
C VAL A 38 0.01 -6.08 -0.51
N GLN A 39 0.21 -7.40 -0.61
CA GLN A 39 -0.74 -8.31 -1.23
C GLN A 39 -1.12 -9.45 -0.27
N GLY A 40 -2.38 -9.83 -0.29
CA GLY A 40 -2.91 -10.91 0.55
C GLY A 40 -4.38 -11.20 0.24
N ARG A 41 -5.09 -11.81 1.20
CA ARG A 41 -6.53 -12.07 1.09
C ARG A 41 -7.32 -10.75 1.18
N MET A 42 -8.54 -10.71 0.65
CA MET A 42 -9.39 -9.51 0.68
C MET A 42 -9.53 -8.92 2.08
N ILE A 43 -9.93 -9.74 3.06
CA ILE A 43 -10.09 -9.29 4.47
C ILE A 43 -8.79 -8.76 5.08
N GLU A 44 -7.69 -9.42 4.75
CA GLU A 44 -6.34 -9.05 5.17
C GLU A 44 -5.96 -7.67 4.64
N MET A 45 -6.27 -7.38 3.36
CA MET A 45 -5.95 -6.10 2.73
C MET A 45 -6.77 -4.95 3.32
N ILE A 46 -8.06 -5.17 3.65
CA ILE A 46 -8.88 -4.14 4.30
C ILE A 46 -8.31 -3.78 5.68
N CYS A 47 -7.94 -4.78 6.50
CA CYS A 47 -7.32 -4.48 7.79
C CYS A 47 -5.91 -3.88 7.64
N ALA A 48 -5.09 -4.35 6.68
CA ALA A 48 -3.77 -3.77 6.43
C ALA A 48 -3.86 -2.31 5.98
N ALA A 49 -4.88 -1.95 5.18
CA ALA A 49 -5.11 -0.57 4.77
C ALA A 49 -5.46 0.32 5.96
N ASP A 50 -6.35 -0.12 6.86
CA ASP A 50 -6.69 0.62 8.09
C ASP A 50 -5.46 0.83 9.00
N VAL A 51 -4.59 -0.18 9.11
CA VAL A 51 -3.33 -0.06 9.86
C VAL A 51 -2.39 0.97 9.23
N ALA A 52 -2.25 0.94 7.90
CA ALA A 52 -1.37 1.86 7.19
C ALA A 52 -1.89 3.29 7.16
N GLU A 53 -3.19 3.52 6.94
CA GLU A 53 -3.81 4.87 6.94
C GLU A 53 -3.66 5.59 8.29
N LYS A 54 -3.51 4.86 9.39
CA LYS A 54 -3.23 5.44 10.72
C LYS A 54 -1.78 5.89 10.89
N ALA A 55 -0.87 5.49 9.99
CA ALA A 55 0.50 5.96 10.01
C ALA A 55 0.56 7.40 9.45
N VAL A 56 1.33 8.26 10.11
CA VAL A 56 1.52 9.63 9.66
C VAL A 56 2.39 9.64 8.39
N GLY A 57 2.01 10.47 7.41
CA GLY A 57 2.85 10.72 6.23
C GLY A 57 2.74 9.67 5.12
N VAL A 58 1.71 8.83 5.15
CA VAL A 58 1.39 7.90 4.06
C VAL A 58 -0.01 8.10 3.51
N THR A 59 -0.19 7.73 2.25
CA THR A 59 -1.49 7.60 1.57
C THR A 59 -1.66 6.16 1.10
N VAL A 60 -2.80 5.53 1.36
CA VAL A 60 -3.06 4.14 0.98
C VAL A 60 -4.08 4.05 -0.15
N GLU A 61 -3.76 3.28 -1.17
CA GLU A 61 -4.62 3.10 -2.35
C GLU A 61 -4.79 1.63 -2.72
N ASP A 62 -6.01 1.30 -3.13
CA ASP A 62 -6.31 0.01 -3.75
C ASP A 62 -5.81 0.00 -5.20
N ILE A 63 -5.04 -1.03 -5.55
CA ILE A 63 -4.48 -1.27 -6.87
C ILE A 63 -5.26 -2.38 -7.54
N ARG A 64 -6.13 -1.98 -8.46
CA ARG A 64 -7.04 -2.89 -9.16
C ARG A 64 -6.32 -3.69 -10.24
N GLY A 65 -6.43 -5.01 -10.13
CA GLY A 65 -6.07 -5.94 -11.20
C GLY A 65 -7.02 -5.81 -12.40
N SER A 66 -6.59 -6.32 -13.56
CA SER A 66 -7.42 -6.35 -14.77
C SER A 66 -8.50 -7.44 -14.74
N CYS A 67 -8.36 -8.43 -13.85
CA CYS A 67 -9.32 -9.50 -13.64
C CYS A 67 -9.97 -9.35 -12.25
N PRO A 68 -11.32 -9.30 -12.13
CA PRO A 68 -12.00 -8.96 -10.88
C PRO A 68 -11.81 -9.98 -9.75
N GLN A 69 -11.40 -11.22 -10.06
CA GLN A 69 -11.69 -12.33 -9.18
C GLN A 69 -10.72 -12.53 -8.02
N ASN A 70 -9.48 -12.01 -8.01
CA ASN A 70 -8.52 -12.33 -6.93
C ASN A 70 -7.27 -11.44 -6.76
N MET A 71 -7.22 -10.20 -7.25
CA MET A 71 -6.06 -9.32 -7.01
C MET A 71 -6.45 -8.05 -6.27
N ILE A 72 -6.32 -8.08 -4.94
CA ILE A 72 -6.32 -6.89 -4.08
C ILE A 72 -4.88 -6.69 -3.62
N LEU A 73 -4.28 -5.65 -4.17
CA LEU A 73 -2.97 -5.16 -3.80
C LEU A 73 -3.22 -3.75 -3.27
N ILE A 74 -2.69 -3.42 -2.09
CA ILE A 74 -2.67 -2.02 -1.65
C ILE A 74 -1.28 -1.43 -1.91
N ALA A 75 -1.25 -0.17 -2.32
CA ALA A 75 -0.05 0.65 -2.42
C ALA A 75 -0.07 1.70 -1.31
N ILE A 76 1.05 1.82 -0.60
CA ILE A 76 1.27 2.79 0.48
C ILE A 76 2.31 3.77 -0.03
N PHE A 77 1.91 5.00 -0.29
CA PHE A 77 2.75 6.05 -0.84
C PHE A 77 3.21 6.99 0.27
N GLY A 78 4.48 7.39 0.27
CA GLY A 78 4.99 8.37 1.25
C GLY A 78 6.50 8.56 1.15
N ASP A 79 7.09 9.16 2.19
CA ASP A 79 8.54 9.13 2.36
C ASP A 79 9.03 7.72 2.71
N THR A 80 10.34 7.46 2.55
CA THR A 80 10.89 6.12 2.80
C THR A 80 10.69 5.62 4.23
N ALA A 81 10.83 6.49 5.23
CA ALA A 81 10.71 6.11 6.64
C ALA A 81 9.26 5.81 7.00
N SER A 82 8.33 6.68 6.59
CA SER A 82 6.89 6.52 6.83
C SER A 82 6.34 5.24 6.19
N VAL A 83 6.78 4.91 4.97
CA VAL A 83 6.40 3.65 4.29
C VAL A 83 6.98 2.41 4.98
N GLU A 84 8.26 2.45 5.38
CA GLU A 84 8.90 1.34 6.10
C GLU A 84 8.22 1.09 7.46
N ASP A 85 7.87 2.15 8.17
CA ASP A 85 7.20 2.09 9.47
C ASP A 85 5.77 1.54 9.35
N ALA A 86 5.00 1.99 8.35
CA ALA A 86 3.67 1.45 8.06
C ALA A 86 3.72 -0.06 7.75
N ILE A 87 4.66 -0.51 6.91
CA ILE A 87 4.84 -1.93 6.62
C ILE A 87 5.26 -2.72 7.86
N ARG A 88 6.13 -2.16 8.70
CA ARG A 88 6.58 -2.82 9.94
C ARG A 88 5.41 -3.03 10.89
N GLU A 89 4.52 -2.05 11.00
CA GLU A 89 3.34 -2.14 11.85
C GLU A 89 2.34 -3.19 11.36
N ILE A 90 2.12 -3.29 10.04
CA ILE A 90 1.29 -4.37 9.46
C ILE A 90 1.89 -5.75 9.80
N LYS A 91 3.21 -5.92 9.63
CA LYS A 91 3.90 -7.18 9.96
C LYS A 91 3.83 -7.51 11.44
N ARG A 92 4.01 -6.53 12.32
CA ARG A 92 3.91 -6.71 13.77
C ARG A 92 2.52 -7.21 14.18
N LYS A 93 1.46 -6.60 13.63
CA LYS A 93 0.08 -7.03 13.90
C LYS A 93 -0.22 -8.44 13.39
N LEU A 94 0.34 -8.84 12.24
CA LEU A 94 0.26 -10.23 11.76
C LEU A 94 0.93 -11.23 12.70
N GLU A 95 2.13 -10.91 13.20
CA GLU A 95 2.93 -11.80 14.05
C GLU A 95 2.37 -11.96 15.46
N GLU A 96 1.70 -10.93 15.99
CA GLU A 96 1.06 -10.98 17.31
C GLU A 96 -0.14 -11.95 17.38
N GLY A 97 -0.53 -12.59 16.27
CA GLY A 97 -1.65 -13.54 16.21
C GLY A 97 -3.00 -12.90 16.53
N LYS A 98 -3.03 -11.59 16.74
CA LYS A 98 -4.24 -10.80 16.70
C LYS A 98 -4.65 -10.78 15.24
N ASP A 99 -5.86 -11.24 14.96
CA ASP A 99 -6.52 -10.89 13.71
C ASP A 99 -6.25 -9.39 13.46
N LEU A 100 -5.87 -8.98 12.23
CA LEU A 100 -5.39 -7.61 11.97
C LEU A 100 -6.41 -6.51 12.38
N CYS A 101 -7.62 -6.94 12.71
CA CYS A 101 -8.68 -6.26 13.39
C CYS A 101 -9.23 -7.27 14.43
#